data_AF-A0A956VVZ4-F1
#
_entry.id   AF-A0A956VVZ4-F1
#
_cell.length_a   1.000
_cell.length_b   1.000
_cell.length_c   1.000
_cell.angle_alpha   90.00
_cell.angle_beta   90.00
_cell.angle_gamma   90.00
#
_symmetry.space_group_name_H-M   'P 1'
#
loop_
_entity.id
_entity.type
_entity.pdbx_description
1 polymer ?
#
loop_
_entity_poly.entity_id
_entity_poly.type
_entity_poly.pdbx_seq_one_letter_code
_entity_poly.pdbx_strand_id
1 'polypeptide(L)'
;MEECDRLAETWAERTPPEEMYRRVRGWNSLRRRSQGALRALAAWREEEALRVNRPPSWLLNDRTMLEVARRPPRDLNELRSVRGLGEGTAQRYGRILLDAVEQGMEDPPPAEDTPPRVPNLGQSWPAILSGIVQARCREASIAPRFVATRREIDELIAWWLVGDRSSEPDLPLLRGWRRELVGADLLDWLQGKTAVIVDPDSEAGLTIRG
;
A
#
# COMPACT_ATOMS: atom_id res chain seq x y z
N MET A 1 -18.27 -17.29 -9.07
CA MET A 1 -19.20 -16.29 -9.65
C MET A 1 -19.03 -14.97 -8.92
N GLU A 2 -19.15 -14.95 -7.58
CA GLU A 2 -18.93 -13.76 -6.74
C GLU A 2 -17.60 -13.00 -6.93
N GLU A 3 -16.47 -13.68 -7.18
CA GLU A 3 -15.17 -13.00 -7.38
C GLU A 3 -15.10 -12.27 -8.74
N CYS A 4 -15.79 -12.78 -9.77
CA CYS A 4 -15.84 -12.16 -11.09
C CYS A 4 -16.76 -10.94 -11.11
N ASP A 5 -17.89 -11.01 -10.41
CA ASP A 5 -18.85 -9.92 -10.33
C ASP A 5 -18.27 -8.74 -9.51
N ARG A 6 -17.55 -9.05 -8.42
CA ARG A 6 -16.84 -8.05 -7.61
C ARG A 6 -15.77 -7.30 -8.40
N LEU A 7 -15.04 -8.00 -9.27
CA LEU A 7 -14.04 -7.38 -10.14
C LEU A 7 -14.69 -6.50 -11.21
N ALA A 8 -15.83 -6.91 -11.78
CA ALA A 8 -16.51 -6.11 -12.81
C ALA A 8 -17.01 -4.76 -12.27
N GLU A 9 -17.50 -4.72 -11.04
CA GLU A 9 -17.96 -3.47 -10.38
C GLU A 9 -16.80 -2.51 -10.09
N THR A 10 -15.62 -3.02 -9.69
CA THR A 10 -14.47 -2.16 -9.36
C THR A 10 -13.85 -1.45 -10.57
N TRP A 11 -14.03 -2.00 -11.77
CA TRP A 11 -13.44 -1.43 -13.00
C TRP A 11 -14.22 -0.25 -13.57
N ALA A 12 -15.50 -0.10 -13.22
CA ALA A 12 -16.36 0.97 -13.73
C ALA A 12 -16.19 2.30 -12.96
N GLU A 13 -15.66 2.27 -11.74
CA GLU A 13 -15.53 3.46 -10.90
C GLU A 13 -14.25 4.24 -11.24
N ARG A 14 -14.42 5.48 -11.72
CA ARG A 14 -13.29 6.41 -11.82
C ARG A 14 -12.78 6.68 -10.41
N THR A 15 -11.50 6.40 -10.19
CA THR A 15 -10.82 6.76 -8.93
C THR A 15 -11.05 8.24 -8.62
N PRO A 16 -11.58 8.59 -7.44
CA PRO A 16 -11.81 9.98 -7.07
C PRO A 16 -10.53 10.84 -7.16
N PRO A 17 -10.61 12.12 -7.58
CA PRO A 17 -9.44 12.99 -7.71
C PRO A 17 -8.56 13.05 -6.45
N GLU A 18 -9.18 13.04 -5.28
CA GLU A 18 -8.53 13.03 -3.97
C GLU A 18 -7.78 11.73 -3.64
N GLU A 19 -8.02 10.65 -4.37
CA GLU A 19 -7.33 9.36 -4.23
C GLU A 19 -6.16 9.21 -5.23
N MET A 20 -6.08 10.10 -6.22
CA MET A 20 -5.09 9.99 -7.29
C MET A 20 -3.65 10.22 -6.83
N TYR A 21 -3.44 10.85 -5.67
CA TYR A 21 -2.11 10.99 -5.06
C TYR A 21 -1.47 9.64 -4.73
N ARG A 22 -2.26 8.60 -4.42
CA ARG A 22 -1.75 7.26 -4.11
C ARG A 22 -1.12 6.55 -5.33
N ARG A 23 -1.39 7.04 -6.54
CA ARG A 23 -0.76 6.55 -7.78
C ARG A 23 0.63 7.15 -8.01
N VAL A 24 0.97 8.25 -7.33
CA VAL A 24 2.26 8.92 -7.47
C VAL A 24 3.34 8.15 -6.71
N ARG A 25 4.31 7.58 -7.44
CA ARG A 25 5.41 6.81 -6.82
C ARG A 25 6.12 7.63 -5.74
N GLY A 26 6.19 7.10 -4.51
CA GLY A 26 6.87 7.72 -3.37
C GLY A 26 5.98 8.60 -2.48
N TRP A 27 4.67 8.66 -2.74
CA TRP A 27 3.70 9.38 -1.90
C TRP A 27 3.77 8.95 -0.42
N ASN A 28 3.92 7.65 -0.16
CA ASN A 28 3.95 7.06 1.19
C ASN A 28 5.23 7.41 1.99
N SER A 29 6.27 7.90 1.33
CA SER A 29 7.51 8.36 1.99
C SER A 29 7.40 9.78 2.56
N LEU A 30 6.33 10.51 2.20
CA LEU A 30 6.12 11.87 2.64
C LEU A 30 5.61 11.92 4.08
N ARG A 31 5.98 13.00 4.80
CA ARG A 31 5.34 13.33 6.09
C ARG A 31 3.87 13.68 5.86
N ARG A 32 3.02 13.54 6.89
CA ARG A 32 1.57 13.75 6.78
C ARG A 32 1.15 15.05 6.10
N ARG A 33 1.70 16.20 6.54
CA ARG A 33 1.38 17.49 5.92
C ARG A 33 1.73 17.52 4.42
N SER A 34 2.87 16.92 4.05
CA SER A 34 3.27 16.79 2.64
C SER A 34 2.39 15.79 1.87
N GLN A 35 1.84 14.75 2.50
CA GLN A 35 0.84 13.88 1.85
C GLN A 35 -0.44 14.67 1.55
N GLY A 36 -0.85 15.56 2.46
CA GLY A 36 -1.95 16.48 2.24
C GLY A 36 -1.73 17.45 1.08
N ALA A 37 -0.55 18.07 1.01
CA ALA A 37 -0.15 18.88 -0.15
C ALA A 37 -0.21 18.07 -1.46
N LEU A 38 0.31 16.84 -1.46
CA LEU A 38 0.28 15.97 -2.64
C LEU A 38 -1.15 15.59 -3.04
N ARG A 39 -2.03 15.33 -2.06
CA ARG A 39 -3.45 15.05 -2.26
C ARG A 39 -4.16 16.20 -2.97
N ALA A 40 -3.99 17.42 -2.46
CA ALA A 40 -4.60 18.61 -3.05
C ALA A 40 -4.07 18.89 -4.47
N LEU A 41 -2.76 18.76 -4.68
CA LEU A 41 -2.15 18.91 -6.00
C LEU A 41 -2.64 17.87 -7.01
N ALA A 42 -2.78 16.60 -6.58
CA ALA A 42 -3.28 15.53 -7.43
C ALA A 42 -4.75 15.78 -7.81
N ALA A 43 -5.60 16.12 -6.84
CA ALA A 43 -7.01 16.43 -7.08
C ALA A 43 -7.17 17.59 -8.08
N TRP A 44 -6.48 18.71 -7.83
CA TRP A 44 -6.48 19.86 -8.74
C TRP A 44 -6.05 19.46 -10.15
N ARG A 45 -4.97 18.67 -10.28
CA ARG A 45 -4.45 18.28 -11.58
C ARG A 45 -5.47 17.49 -12.38
N GLU A 46 -6.16 16.54 -11.76
CA GLU A 46 -7.14 15.68 -12.44
C GLU A 46 -8.39 16.45 -12.87
N GLU A 47 -8.88 17.33 -12.00
CA GLU A 47 -10.00 18.23 -12.29
C GLU A 47 -9.67 19.20 -13.42
N GLU A 48 -8.51 19.84 -13.34
CA GLU A 48 -8.07 20.82 -14.32
C GLU A 48 -7.77 20.15 -15.67
N ALA A 49 -7.13 18.97 -15.67
CA ALA A 49 -6.87 18.18 -16.87
C ALA A 49 -8.16 17.79 -17.59
N LEU A 50 -9.20 17.41 -16.84
CA LEU A 50 -10.52 17.14 -17.39
C LEU A 50 -11.14 18.42 -17.96
N ARG A 51 -11.05 19.54 -17.24
CA ARG A 51 -11.58 20.84 -17.65
C ARG A 51 -10.95 21.37 -18.94
N VAL A 52 -9.64 21.22 -19.10
CA VAL A 52 -8.89 21.68 -20.29
C VAL A 52 -8.73 20.60 -21.36
N ASN A 53 -9.30 19.41 -21.14
CA ASN A 53 -9.21 18.24 -22.01
C ASN A 53 -7.77 17.92 -22.45
N ARG A 54 -6.85 17.86 -21.48
CA ARG A 54 -5.43 17.56 -21.72
C ARG A 54 -4.94 16.47 -20.78
N PRO A 55 -3.89 15.71 -21.14
CA PRO A 55 -3.30 14.74 -20.23
C PRO A 55 -2.86 15.39 -18.90
N PRO A 56 -3.16 14.81 -17.72
CA PRO A 56 -2.76 15.36 -16.41
C PRO A 56 -1.27 15.67 -16.31
N SER A 57 -0.42 14.79 -16.85
CA SER A 57 1.04 14.94 -16.84
C SER A 57 1.55 16.19 -17.55
N TRP A 58 0.77 16.76 -18.48
CA TRP A 58 1.13 18.00 -19.18
C TRP A 58 0.92 19.24 -18.32
N LEU A 59 0.01 19.19 -17.35
CA LEU A 59 -0.21 20.27 -16.40
C LEU A 59 0.87 20.23 -15.32
N LEU A 60 1.00 19.06 -14.67
CA LEU A 60 1.96 18.85 -13.58
C LEU A 60 2.36 17.37 -13.52
N ASN A 61 3.61 17.07 -13.87
CA ASN A 61 4.09 15.69 -13.86
C ASN A 61 4.28 15.17 -12.42
N ASP A 62 4.18 13.85 -12.23
CA ASP A 62 4.25 13.17 -10.93
C ASP A 62 5.51 13.51 -10.14
N ARG A 63 6.67 13.57 -10.81
CA ARG A 63 7.95 13.85 -10.17
C ARG A 63 7.99 15.28 -9.61
N THR A 64 7.59 16.25 -10.42
CA THR A 64 7.53 17.67 -10.02
C THR A 64 6.48 17.86 -8.93
N MET A 65 5.31 17.23 -9.05
CA MET A 65 4.27 17.27 -8.01
C MET A 65 4.79 16.74 -6.66
N LEU A 66 5.49 15.60 -6.68
CA LEU A 66 6.10 15.02 -5.48
C LEU A 66 7.17 15.94 -4.88
N GLU A 67 7.98 16.60 -5.70
CA GLU A 67 8.97 17.58 -5.23
C GLU A 67 8.32 18.81 -4.59
N VAL A 68 7.26 19.37 -5.21
CA VAL A 68 6.48 20.47 -4.63
C VAL A 68 5.89 20.07 -3.28
N ALA A 69 5.29 18.88 -3.17
CA ALA A 69 4.73 18.41 -1.90
C ALA A 69 5.81 18.13 -0.84
N ARG A 70 6.99 17.63 -1.25
CA ARG A 70 8.12 17.34 -0.36
C ARG A 70 8.80 18.61 0.15
N ARG A 71 8.89 19.64 -0.68
CA ARG A 71 9.46 20.96 -0.37
C ARG A 71 8.46 22.05 -0.81
N PRO A 72 7.41 22.29 -0.01
CA PRO A 72 6.38 23.27 -0.31
C PRO A 72 6.98 24.65 -0.60
N PRO A 73 6.81 25.20 -1.81
CA PRO A 73 7.23 26.55 -2.12
C PRO A 73 6.34 27.56 -1.39
N ARG A 74 6.92 28.67 -0.94
CA ARG A 74 6.24 29.71 -0.18
C ARG A 74 5.69 30.84 -1.06
N ASP A 75 6.25 30.97 -2.25
CA ASP A 75 5.87 32.02 -3.20
C ASP A 75 6.05 31.57 -4.66
N LEU A 76 5.66 32.43 -5.59
CA LEU A 76 5.75 32.16 -7.02
C LEU A 76 7.19 32.03 -7.52
N ASN A 77 8.17 32.67 -6.88
CA ASN A 77 9.57 32.60 -7.30
C ASN A 77 10.14 31.24 -6.89
N GLU A 78 9.89 30.79 -5.67
CA GLU A 78 10.24 29.45 -5.22
C GLU A 78 9.56 28.38 -6.08
N LEU A 79 8.26 28.55 -6.39
CA LEU A 79 7.54 27.62 -7.24
C LEU A 79 8.15 27.52 -8.65
N ARG A 80 8.53 28.66 -9.26
CA ARG A 80 9.20 28.69 -10.57
C ARG A 80 10.59 28.05 -10.56
N SER A 81 11.24 28.00 -9.40
CA SER A 81 12.54 27.34 -9.23
C SER A 81 12.44 25.81 -9.20
N VAL A 82 11.22 25.26 -9.07
CA VAL A 82 11.02 23.81 -9.01
C VAL A 82 11.32 23.16 -10.35
N ARG A 83 12.32 22.26 -10.35
CA ARG A 83 12.74 21.55 -11.55
C ARG A 83 11.59 20.76 -12.18
N GLY A 84 11.39 20.97 -13.48
CA GLY A 84 10.38 20.26 -14.26
C GLY A 84 8.98 20.87 -14.21
N LEU A 85 8.78 21.98 -13.48
CA LEU A 85 7.60 22.80 -13.62
C LEU A 85 7.71 23.64 -14.90
N GLY A 86 6.77 23.47 -15.83
CA GLY A 86 6.74 24.25 -17.07
C GLY A 86 6.43 25.72 -16.78
N GLU A 87 7.11 26.64 -17.48
CA GLU A 87 6.93 28.09 -17.30
C GLU A 87 5.47 28.52 -17.51
N GLY A 88 4.81 27.98 -18.55
CA GLY A 88 3.39 28.22 -18.80
C GLY A 88 2.48 27.74 -17.66
N THR A 89 2.78 26.59 -17.04
CA THR A 89 2.07 26.10 -15.85
C THR A 89 2.30 27.04 -14.67
N ALA A 90 3.56 27.42 -14.41
CA ALA A 90 3.90 28.32 -13.31
C ALA A 90 3.24 29.70 -13.45
N GLN A 91 3.13 30.22 -14.68
CA GLN A 91 2.49 31.49 -14.96
C GLN A 91 0.96 31.41 -14.83
N ARG A 92 0.35 30.36 -15.37
CA ARG A 92 -1.12 30.23 -15.44
C ARG A 92 -1.74 29.73 -14.14
N TYR A 93 -1.08 28.79 -13.47
CA TYR A 93 -1.64 28.05 -12.33
C TYR A 93 -0.86 28.26 -11.04
N GLY A 94 0.23 29.04 -11.05
CA GLY A 94 1.14 29.13 -9.92
C GLY A 94 0.47 29.52 -8.59
N ARG A 95 -0.48 30.47 -8.63
CA ARG A 95 -1.24 30.85 -7.43
C ARG A 95 -2.11 29.70 -6.92
N ILE A 96 -2.86 29.07 -7.83
CA ILE A 96 -3.74 27.94 -7.51
C ILE A 96 -2.94 26.77 -6.90
N LEU A 97 -1.74 26.51 -7.42
CA LEU A 97 -0.85 25.48 -6.90
C LEU A 97 -0.36 25.80 -5.48
N LEU A 98 -0.01 27.06 -5.19
CA LEU A 98 0.40 27.49 -3.85
C LEU A 98 -0.76 27.34 -2.86
N ASP A 99 -1.95 27.81 -3.26
CA ASP A 99 -3.15 27.75 -2.42
C ASP A 99 -3.55 26.28 -2.13
N ALA A 100 -3.48 25.40 -3.14
CA ALA A 100 -3.74 23.97 -2.98
C ALA A 100 -2.74 23.31 -2.04
N VAL A 101 -1.46 23.67 -2.12
CA VAL A 101 -0.43 23.16 -1.21
C VAL A 101 -0.70 23.61 0.22
N GLU A 102 -1.02 24.88 0.43
CA GLU A 102 -1.32 25.43 1.76
C GLU A 102 -2.53 24.72 2.39
N GLN A 103 -3.66 24.67 1.68
CA GLN A 103 -4.88 24.01 2.14
C GLN A 103 -4.66 22.51 2.40
N GLY A 104 -3.96 21.82 1.48
CA GLY A 104 -3.65 20.41 1.65
C GLY A 104 -2.76 20.15 2.86
N MET A 105 -1.84 21.06 3.21
CA MET A 105 -1.01 20.89 4.41
C MET A 105 -1.79 21.07 5.72
N GLU A 106 -2.92 21.78 5.70
CA GLU A 106 -3.81 21.98 6.84
C GLU A 106 -4.78 20.81 7.03
N ASP A 107 -5.20 20.18 5.93
CA ASP A 107 -6.03 18.97 5.93
C ASP A 107 -5.27 17.77 5.32
N PRO A 108 -4.38 17.11 6.09
CA PRO A 108 -3.70 15.91 5.62
C PRO A 108 -4.66 14.71 5.57
N PRO A 109 -4.44 13.72 4.67
CA PRO A 109 -5.26 12.52 4.64
C PRO A 109 -5.20 11.77 5.97
N PRO A 110 -6.22 10.94 6.26
CA PRO A 110 -6.21 10.05 7.42
C PRO A 110 -4.93 9.24 7.51
N ALA A 111 -4.63 8.77 8.72
CA ALA A 111 -3.61 7.76 8.90
C ALA A 111 -3.92 6.58 7.99
N GLU A 112 -3.04 6.27 7.04
CA GLU A 112 -3.05 4.90 6.55
C GLU A 112 -2.48 4.04 7.67
N ASP A 113 -3.18 2.93 7.94
CA ASP A 113 -2.68 1.84 8.76
C ASP A 113 -1.45 1.27 8.08
N THR A 114 -0.32 1.93 8.31
CA THR A 114 0.98 1.36 7.95
C THR A 114 1.11 0.14 8.85
N PRO A 115 1.26 -1.08 8.28
CA PRO A 115 1.42 -2.27 9.09
C PRO A 115 2.51 -2.00 10.13
N PRO A 116 2.26 -2.29 11.41
CA PRO A 116 3.22 -2.03 12.45
C PRO A 116 4.59 -2.54 12.02
N ARG A 117 5.60 -1.67 12.11
CA ARG A 117 6.97 -2.04 11.77
C ARG A 117 7.33 -3.23 12.64
N VAL A 118 7.48 -4.41 12.04
CA VAL A 118 7.89 -5.62 12.75
C VAL A 118 9.15 -5.26 13.54
N PRO A 119 9.14 -5.38 14.88
CA PRO A 119 10.31 -5.18 15.71
C PRO A 119 11.52 -5.96 15.17
N ASN A 120 12.75 -5.67 15.64
CA ASN A 120 13.92 -6.48 15.24
C ASN A 120 13.70 -7.99 15.50
N LEU A 121 12.88 -8.32 16.51
CA LEU A 121 12.32 -9.65 16.68
C LEU A 121 11.32 -9.97 15.56
N GLY A 122 11.58 -11.04 14.81
CA GLY A 122 10.67 -11.51 13.78
C GLY A 122 10.98 -11.05 12.36
N GLN A 123 12.10 -10.34 12.11
CA GLN A 123 12.49 -9.94 10.75
C GLN A 123 12.63 -11.12 9.77
N SER A 124 12.99 -12.31 10.25
CA SER A 124 13.08 -13.55 9.47
C SER A 124 11.75 -14.29 9.34
N TRP A 125 10.75 -13.98 10.17
CA TRP A 125 9.46 -14.69 10.17
C TRP A 125 8.69 -14.56 8.86
N PRO A 126 8.66 -13.42 8.18
CA PRO A 126 7.95 -13.35 6.91
C PRO A 126 8.49 -14.32 5.85
N ALA A 127 9.80 -14.59 5.85
CA ALA A 127 10.38 -15.60 4.97
C ALA A 127 9.96 -17.02 5.38
N ILE A 128 9.92 -17.31 6.68
CA ILE A 128 9.50 -18.61 7.22
C ILE A 128 8.01 -18.86 6.96
N LEU A 129 7.13 -17.90 7.30
CA LEU A 129 5.69 -17.99 7.05
C LEU A 129 5.39 -18.10 5.54
N SER A 130 6.12 -17.35 4.70
CA SER A 130 6.01 -17.51 3.24
C SER A 130 6.46 -18.90 2.77
N GLY A 131 7.44 -19.51 3.45
CA GLY A 131 7.89 -20.88 3.19
C GLY A 131 6.83 -21.91 3.56
N ILE A 132 6.19 -21.77 4.73
CA ILE A 132 5.06 -22.61 5.16
C ILE A 132 3.91 -22.52 4.15
N VAL A 133 3.53 -21.30 3.73
CA VAL A 133 2.52 -21.08 2.69
C VAL A 133 2.89 -21.78 1.40
N GLN A 134 4.13 -21.62 0.93
CA GLN A 134 4.59 -22.29 -0.28
C GLN A 134 4.56 -23.81 -0.17
N ALA A 135 4.92 -24.37 0.99
CA ALA A 135 4.90 -25.80 1.21
C ALA A 135 3.48 -26.36 1.11
N ARG A 136 2.53 -25.79 1.86
CA ARG A 136 1.11 -26.20 1.81
C ARG A 136 0.48 -26.00 0.44
N CYS A 137 0.83 -24.91 -0.24
CA CYS A 137 0.33 -24.63 -1.58
C CYS A 137 0.83 -25.65 -2.62
N ARG A 138 2.07 -26.15 -2.49
CA ARG A 138 2.58 -27.21 -3.36
C ARG A 138 1.81 -28.51 -3.16
N GLU A 139 1.68 -28.95 -1.91
CA GLU A 139 0.91 -30.15 -1.55
C GLU A 139 -0.54 -30.09 -2.06
N ALA A 140 -1.16 -28.91 -2.00
CA ALA A 140 -2.54 -28.70 -2.48
C ALA A 140 -2.66 -28.36 -3.97
N SER A 141 -1.55 -28.22 -4.72
CA SER A 141 -1.53 -27.76 -6.11
C SER A 141 -2.25 -26.42 -6.34
N ILE A 142 -2.13 -25.48 -5.40
CA ILE A 142 -2.72 -24.13 -5.47
C ILE A 142 -1.63 -23.09 -5.64
N ALA A 143 -1.84 -22.08 -6.48
CA ALA A 143 -0.86 -21.00 -6.61
C ALA A 143 -0.84 -20.11 -5.34
N PRO A 144 0.33 -19.89 -4.69
CA PRO A 144 0.42 -19.23 -3.38
C PRO A 144 -0.25 -17.86 -3.29
N ARG A 145 -0.22 -17.08 -4.39
CA ARG A 145 -0.84 -15.75 -4.46
C ARG A 145 -2.35 -15.72 -4.21
N PHE A 146 -3.05 -16.85 -4.37
CA PHE A 146 -4.49 -16.96 -4.08
C PHE A 146 -4.78 -17.31 -2.62
N VAL A 147 -3.76 -17.79 -1.90
CA VAL A 147 -3.85 -18.21 -0.49
C VAL A 147 -3.40 -17.10 0.44
N ALA A 148 -2.25 -16.48 0.19
CA ALA A 148 -1.75 -15.40 1.02
C ALA A 148 -0.97 -14.37 0.20
N THR A 149 -1.19 -13.10 0.49
CA THR A 149 -0.35 -11.99 0.03
C THR A 149 0.74 -11.67 1.05
N ARG A 150 1.79 -10.99 0.58
CA ARG A 150 2.84 -10.50 1.48
C ARG A 150 2.28 -9.58 2.57
N ARG A 151 1.29 -8.74 2.21
CA ARG A 151 0.64 -7.80 3.12
C ARG A 151 -0.06 -8.54 4.27
N GLU A 152 -0.83 -9.58 3.96
CA GLU A 152 -1.53 -10.38 4.98
C GLU A 152 -0.56 -11.09 5.93
N ILE A 153 0.57 -11.59 5.43
CA ILE A 153 1.63 -12.18 6.27
C ILE A 153 2.22 -11.12 7.22
N ASP A 154 2.53 -9.94 6.70
CA ASP A 154 3.07 -8.84 7.53
C ASP A 154 2.04 -8.36 8.56
N GLU A 155 0.76 -8.30 8.21
CA GLU A 155 -0.35 -7.97 9.13
C GLU A 155 -0.54 -9.01 10.23
N LEU A 156 -0.46 -10.30 9.89
CA LEU A 156 -0.52 -11.39 10.86
C LEU A 156 0.64 -11.30 11.87
N ILE A 157 1.86 -11.07 11.38
CA ILE A 157 3.05 -10.92 12.23
C ILE A 157 2.94 -9.68 13.12
N ALA A 158 2.48 -8.57 12.57
CA ALA A 158 2.30 -7.33 13.31
C ALA A 158 1.25 -7.49 14.42
N TRP A 159 0.10 -8.10 14.11
CA TRP A 159 -0.89 -8.48 15.11
C TRP A 159 -0.29 -9.35 16.22
N TRP A 160 0.49 -10.37 15.86
CA TRP A 160 1.08 -11.28 16.85
C TRP A 160 2.08 -10.58 17.79
N LEU A 161 2.95 -9.72 17.24
CA LEU A 161 4.04 -9.11 18.01
C LEU A 161 3.59 -7.92 18.85
N VAL A 162 2.69 -7.08 18.34
CA VAL A 162 2.33 -5.80 18.96
C VAL A 162 0.83 -5.54 19.07
N GLY A 163 -0.01 -6.41 18.49
CA GLY A 163 -1.46 -6.30 18.55
C GLY A 163 -2.06 -6.96 19.79
N ASP A 164 -3.38 -6.76 19.95
CA ASP A 164 -4.15 -7.46 20.97
C ASP A 164 -4.43 -8.90 20.53
N ARG A 165 -3.87 -9.86 21.27
CA ARG A 165 -4.04 -11.30 21.03
C ARG A 165 -5.28 -11.89 21.72
N SER A 166 -6.11 -11.06 22.36
CA SER A 166 -7.40 -11.49 22.93
C SER A 166 -8.39 -11.95 21.85
N SER A 167 -8.23 -11.46 20.62
CA SER A 167 -9.02 -11.82 19.45
C SER A 167 -8.14 -11.94 18.21
N GLU A 168 -8.48 -12.90 17.34
CA GLU A 168 -7.79 -13.06 16.05
C GLU A 168 -8.11 -11.89 15.11
N PRO A 169 -7.16 -11.50 14.24
CA PRO A 169 -7.36 -10.38 13.33
C PRO A 169 -8.30 -10.79 12.19
N ASP A 170 -9.07 -9.81 11.68
CA ASP A 170 -9.86 -10.00 10.47
C ASP A 170 -8.94 -10.03 9.23
N LEU A 171 -8.41 -11.22 8.92
CA LEU A 171 -7.58 -11.46 7.74
C LEU A 171 -8.19 -12.55 6.86
N PRO A 172 -8.26 -12.39 5.52
CA PRO A 172 -8.74 -13.44 4.62
C PRO A 172 -7.95 -14.74 4.75
N LEU A 173 -6.64 -14.66 5.02
CA LEU A 173 -5.75 -15.79 5.34
C LEU A 173 -6.22 -16.65 6.52
N LEU A 174 -6.95 -16.07 7.48
CA LEU A 174 -7.44 -16.76 8.67
C LEU A 174 -8.91 -17.21 8.56
N ARG A 175 -9.50 -17.16 7.35
CA ARG A 175 -10.91 -17.48 7.09
C ARG A 175 -11.09 -18.63 6.11
N GLY A 176 -12.15 -19.41 6.33
CA GLY A 176 -12.61 -20.48 5.43
C GLY A 176 -11.50 -21.46 5.03
N TRP A 177 -11.49 -21.87 3.76
CA TRP A 177 -10.54 -22.84 3.23
C TRP A 177 -9.06 -22.38 3.32
N ARG A 178 -8.77 -21.08 3.36
CA ARG A 178 -7.38 -20.59 3.53
C ARG A 178 -6.87 -20.85 4.93
N ARG A 179 -7.76 -20.73 5.93
CA ARG A 179 -7.46 -21.11 7.31
C ARG A 179 -7.14 -22.59 7.40
N GLU A 180 -8.00 -23.41 6.81
CA GLU A 180 -7.87 -24.87 6.80
C GLU A 180 -6.62 -25.32 6.07
N LEU A 181 -6.27 -24.67 4.96
CA LEU A 181 -5.08 -25.01 4.18
C LEU A 181 -3.78 -24.61 4.86
N VAL A 182 -3.71 -23.42 5.47
CA VAL A 182 -2.45 -22.90 6.02
C VAL A 182 -2.62 -21.94 7.19
N GLY A 183 -3.71 -21.18 7.29
CA GLY A 183 -3.84 -20.16 8.33
C GLY A 183 -3.71 -20.72 9.76
N ALA A 184 -4.23 -21.92 10.02
CA ALA A 184 -4.07 -22.61 11.30
C ALA A 184 -2.59 -22.95 11.59
N ASP A 185 -1.86 -23.48 10.60
CA ASP A 185 -0.44 -23.81 10.74
C ASP A 185 0.42 -22.58 11.06
N LEU A 186 0.11 -21.43 10.44
CA LEU A 186 0.83 -20.18 10.71
C LEU A 186 0.57 -19.71 12.15
N LEU A 187 -0.67 -19.82 12.63
CA LEU A 187 -1.01 -19.49 14.01
C LEU A 187 -0.33 -20.42 15.01
N ASP A 188 -0.31 -21.73 14.73
CA ASP A 188 0.35 -22.71 15.60
C ASP A 188 1.87 -22.52 15.62
N TRP A 189 2.48 -22.16 14.48
CA TRP A 189 3.90 -21.84 14.41
C TRP A 189 4.23 -20.58 15.22
N LEU A 190 3.42 -19.52 15.09
CA LEU A 190 3.59 -18.29 15.88
C LEU A 190 3.42 -18.54 17.39
N GLN A 191 2.55 -19.48 17.77
CA GLN A 191 2.36 -19.94 19.14
C GLN A 191 3.50 -20.85 19.65
N GLY A 192 4.43 -21.27 18.77
CA GLY A 192 5.50 -22.20 19.11
C GLY A 192 5.02 -23.65 19.31
N LYS A 193 3.83 -23.98 18.81
CA LYS A 193 3.26 -25.34 18.87
C LYS A 193 3.80 -26.25 17.77
N THR A 194 4.24 -25.66 16.65
CA THR A 194 4.79 -26.41 15.52
C THR A 194 6.17 -25.91 15.14
N ALA A 195 6.95 -26.79 14.51
CA ALA A 195 8.26 -26.51 13.95
C ALA A 195 8.25 -26.77 12.43
N VAL A 196 8.97 -25.93 11.69
CA VAL A 196 9.29 -26.17 10.28
C VAL A 196 10.58 -26.95 10.22
N ILE A 197 10.55 -28.12 9.58
CA ILE A 197 11.68 -29.04 9.50
C ILE A 197 12.01 -29.29 8.04
N VAL A 198 13.30 -29.39 7.73
CA VAL A 198 13.77 -29.81 6.41
C VAL A 198 13.43 -31.28 6.20
N ASP A 199 12.72 -31.57 5.11
CA ASP A 199 12.30 -32.91 4.76
C ASP A 199 12.54 -33.13 3.26
N PRO A 200 13.71 -33.68 2.88
CA PRO A 200 14.08 -33.91 1.48
C PRO A 200 13.14 -34.86 0.73
N ASP A 201 12.38 -35.67 1.45
CA ASP A 201 11.46 -36.66 0.88
C ASP A 201 10.05 -36.09 0.67
N SER A 202 9.76 -34.92 1.23
CA SER A 202 8.50 -34.20 1.01
C SER A 202 8.49 -33.45 -0.33
N GLU A 203 7.31 -33.28 -0.92
CA GLU A 203 7.13 -32.53 -2.19
C GLU A 203 7.59 -31.07 -2.09
N ALA A 204 7.49 -30.48 -0.90
CA ALA A 204 7.90 -29.11 -0.63
C ALA A 204 9.37 -28.97 -0.17
N GLY A 205 10.07 -30.07 0.12
CA GLY A 205 11.37 -30.06 0.79
C GLY A 205 11.32 -29.62 2.27
N LEU A 206 10.12 -29.40 2.81
CA LEU A 206 9.84 -28.92 4.16
C LEU A 206 8.54 -29.56 4.66
N THR A 207 8.47 -29.82 5.96
CA THR A 207 7.24 -30.26 6.62
C THR A 207 6.99 -29.49 7.92
N ILE A 208 5.74 -29.41 8.35
CA ILE A 208 5.32 -28.78 9.61
C ILE A 208 4.96 -29.89 10.60
N ARG A 209 5.65 -29.95 11.74
CA ARG A 209 5.39 -30.94 12.81
C ARG A 209 5.00 -30.25 14.11
N GLY A 210 4.02 -30.80 14.82
CA GLY A 210 3.65 -30.41 16.19
C GLY A 210 4.48 -31.12 17.25
#